data_AF-A0A139H5Z0-F1
#
_entry.id   AF-A0A139H5Z0-F1
#
_cell.length_a   1.000
_cell.length_b   1.000
_cell.length_c   1.000
_cell.angle_alpha   90.00
_cell.angle_beta   90.00
_cell.angle_gamma   90.00
#
_symmetry.space_group_name_H-M   'P 1'
#
loop_
_entity.id
_entity.type
_entity.pdbx_description
1 polymer ?
#
loop_
_entity_poly.entity_id
_entity_poly.type
_entity_poly.pdbx_seq_one_letter_code
_entity_poly.pdbx_strand_id
1 'polypeptide(L)'
;MSSPTWQTANGAVLPKSKSDLTPDGNFTITAPPKTDIWRRSTEDDVFTAPTIYQKLKASDFKSIQVTVFAPWKTQYDQGGLILAFEPQPASKESSNDVEPRKWIKAGIEYFALQSVIGVVGTDRFSDWSLSPMSQEHHQKATLKMVRDGTTLWVHAAQEGSEKLLPMREVKWAFMEGREESEIWVGVYAAKPTPDEGEDEEKGIEVSFSGLEVEREAEE
;
A
#
# COMPACT_ATOMS: atom_id res chain seq x y z
N MET A 1 6.58 12.91 -22.06
CA MET A 1 7.40 13.15 -20.85
C MET A 1 8.21 11.89 -20.50
N SER A 2 9.24 11.95 -19.64
CA SER A 2 9.92 10.73 -19.17
C SER A 2 8.95 9.87 -18.36
N SER A 3 9.01 8.54 -18.50
CA SER A 3 8.25 7.65 -17.62
C SER A 3 8.63 7.90 -16.14
N PRO A 4 7.65 7.86 -15.22
CA PRO A 4 7.89 7.98 -13.78
C PRO A 4 8.94 6.97 -13.32
N THR A 5 9.87 7.41 -12.48
CA THR A 5 10.90 6.54 -11.93
C THR A 5 10.46 5.97 -10.59
N TRP A 6 10.69 4.67 -10.42
CA TRP A 6 10.53 4.00 -9.13
C TRP A 6 11.51 4.56 -8.09
N GLN A 7 11.00 4.80 -6.90
CA GLN A 7 11.68 5.36 -5.72
C GLN A 7 11.44 4.44 -4.54
N THR A 8 12.23 4.64 -3.47
CA THR A 8 12.08 3.89 -2.23
C THR A 8 11.95 4.82 -1.03
N ALA A 9 11.30 4.32 0.02
CA ALA A 9 11.24 4.96 1.32
C ALA A 9 11.47 3.92 2.42
N ASN A 10 11.83 4.41 3.60
CA ASN A 10 11.87 3.61 4.84
C ASN A 10 12.73 2.34 4.75
N GLY A 11 13.88 2.42 4.07
CA GLY A 11 14.82 1.30 3.97
C GLY A 11 14.48 0.25 2.91
N ALA A 12 13.43 0.45 2.10
CA ALA A 12 13.22 -0.39 0.92
C ALA A 12 14.37 -0.25 -0.09
N VAL A 13 14.67 -1.36 -0.76
CA VAL A 13 15.73 -1.46 -1.78
C VAL A 13 15.08 -1.80 -3.12
N LEU A 14 15.44 -1.07 -4.18
CA LEU A 14 14.95 -1.41 -5.52
C LEU A 14 15.51 -2.77 -5.95
N PRO A 15 14.74 -3.55 -6.73
CA PRO A 15 15.26 -4.74 -7.39
C PRO A 15 16.44 -4.38 -8.29
N LYS A 16 17.34 -5.34 -8.50
CA LYS A 16 18.54 -5.13 -9.34
C LYS A 16 18.17 -4.84 -10.79
N SER A 17 17.09 -5.45 -11.30
CA SER A 17 16.61 -5.22 -12.64
C SER A 17 15.34 -4.37 -12.63
N LYS A 18 15.30 -3.35 -13.50
CA LYS A 18 14.06 -2.58 -13.73
C LYS A 18 12.93 -3.44 -14.31
N SER A 19 13.25 -4.55 -14.98
CA SER A 19 12.27 -5.50 -15.50
C SER A 19 11.50 -6.23 -14.39
N ASP A 20 12.02 -6.22 -13.16
CA ASP A 20 11.35 -6.87 -12.03
C ASP A 20 10.13 -6.06 -11.56
N LEU A 21 10.09 -4.76 -11.87
CA LEU A 21 9.02 -3.82 -11.54
C LEU A 21 8.04 -3.63 -12.72
N THR A 22 7.74 -4.70 -13.45
CA THR A 22 6.81 -4.75 -14.58
C THR A 22 5.79 -5.88 -14.38
N PRO A 23 4.74 -5.98 -15.24
CA PRO A 23 3.75 -7.04 -15.12
C PRO A 23 4.33 -8.46 -15.20
N ASP A 24 5.41 -8.66 -15.96
CA ASP A 24 6.09 -9.96 -16.09
C ASP A 24 7.18 -10.18 -15.02
N GLY A 25 7.45 -9.16 -14.20
CA GLY A 25 8.50 -9.14 -13.19
C GLY A 25 8.07 -9.73 -11.85
N ASN A 26 9.08 -10.01 -11.01
CA ASN A 26 8.90 -10.37 -9.61
C ASN A 26 10.04 -9.82 -8.77
N PHE A 27 9.74 -9.47 -7.52
CA PHE A 27 10.71 -8.92 -6.58
C PHE A 27 10.24 -9.11 -5.14
N THR A 28 11.11 -8.80 -4.17
CA THR A 28 10.78 -8.86 -2.75
C THR A 28 11.01 -7.51 -2.05
N ILE A 29 10.27 -7.30 -0.96
CA ILE A 29 10.58 -6.27 0.04
C ILE A 29 10.72 -6.98 1.38
N THR A 30 11.84 -6.74 2.08
CA THR A 30 12.03 -7.20 3.45
C THR A 30 11.67 -6.09 4.42
N ALA A 31 10.67 -6.33 5.27
CA ALA A 31 10.29 -5.41 6.34
C ALA A 31 10.92 -5.81 7.66
N PRO A 32 11.79 -4.97 8.27
CA PRO A 32 12.31 -5.24 9.60
C PRO A 32 11.18 -5.17 10.65
N PRO A 33 11.37 -5.78 11.83
CA PRO A 33 10.41 -5.69 12.91
C PRO A 33 10.17 -4.24 13.34
N LYS A 34 9.03 -3.99 13.98
CA LYS A 34 8.59 -2.66 14.47
C LYS A 34 8.39 -1.64 13.34
N THR A 35 7.96 -2.11 12.17
CA THR A 35 7.55 -1.25 11.04
C THR A 35 6.04 -1.31 10.83
N ASP A 36 5.41 -0.17 10.54
CA ASP A 36 3.96 -0.10 10.29
C ASP A 36 3.57 1.13 9.43
N ILE A 37 2.32 1.14 8.98
CA ILE A 37 1.62 2.31 8.43
C ILE A 37 0.27 2.40 9.15
N TRP A 38 0.19 3.24 10.18
CA TRP A 38 -1.00 3.35 11.03
C TRP A 38 -1.06 4.71 11.73
N ARG A 39 -2.26 5.28 11.83
CA ARG A 39 -2.49 6.52 12.59
C ARG A 39 -3.59 6.30 13.62
N ARG A 40 -3.18 6.21 14.88
CA ARG A 40 -4.08 6.07 16.03
C ARG A 40 -4.56 7.42 16.54
N SER A 41 -3.67 8.41 16.54
CA SER A 41 -3.94 9.76 17.05
C SER A 41 -3.07 10.80 16.34
N THR A 42 -3.21 12.08 16.69
CA THR A 42 -2.35 13.15 16.18
C THR A 42 -0.90 13.04 16.66
N GLU A 43 -0.65 12.34 17.77
CA GLU A 43 0.68 12.13 18.35
C GLU A 43 1.27 10.74 18.01
N ASP A 44 0.48 9.88 17.35
CA ASP A 44 0.79 8.49 17.01
C ASP A 44 0.42 8.24 15.53
N ASP A 45 1.30 8.76 14.66
CA ASP A 45 1.24 8.65 13.19
C ASP A 45 2.48 7.92 12.67
N VAL A 46 2.35 6.62 12.47
CA VAL A 46 3.43 5.73 12.04
C VAL A 46 3.36 5.57 10.52
N PHE A 47 4.47 5.88 9.84
CA PHE A 47 4.65 5.68 8.40
C PHE A 47 6.06 5.15 8.12
N THR A 48 6.41 4.01 8.70
CA THR A 48 7.79 3.49 8.76
C THR A 48 8.01 2.22 7.93
N ALA A 49 6.97 1.69 7.29
CA ALA A 49 7.08 0.51 6.44
C ALA A 49 7.93 0.74 5.19
N PRO A 50 8.88 -0.16 4.85
CA PRO A 50 9.59 -0.15 3.58
C PRO A 50 8.62 -0.09 2.40
N THR A 51 8.83 0.89 1.51
CA THR A 51 7.91 1.19 0.41
C THR A 51 8.68 1.40 -0.89
N ILE A 52 8.20 0.80 -2.00
CA ILE A 52 8.66 1.08 -3.37
C ILE A 52 7.50 1.72 -4.13
N TYR A 53 7.71 2.90 -4.72
CA TYR A 53 6.61 3.70 -5.29
C TYR A 53 7.04 4.56 -6.48
N GLN A 54 6.08 5.00 -7.28
CA GLN A 54 6.21 6.10 -8.23
C GLN A 54 5.52 7.35 -7.69
N LYS A 55 6.05 8.53 -8.02
CA LYS A 55 5.36 9.81 -7.84
C LYS A 55 4.58 10.13 -9.10
N LEU A 56 3.30 10.45 -8.94
CA LEU A 56 2.39 10.81 -10.03
C LEU A 56 1.56 12.02 -9.61
N LYS A 57 1.12 12.82 -10.58
CA LYS A 57 -0.03 13.69 -10.33
C LYS A 57 -1.26 12.80 -10.20
N ALA A 58 -2.10 13.05 -9.19
CA ALA A 58 -3.27 12.21 -8.93
C ALA A 58 -4.24 12.14 -10.12
N SER A 59 -4.34 13.22 -10.91
CA SER A 59 -5.12 13.29 -12.14
C SER A 59 -4.69 12.27 -13.18
N ASP A 60 -3.42 11.87 -13.17
CA ASP A 60 -2.82 10.98 -14.16
C ASP A 60 -2.91 9.52 -13.73
N PHE A 61 -3.24 9.24 -12.46
CA PHE A 61 -3.38 7.89 -11.95
C PHE A 61 -4.72 7.28 -12.34
N LYS A 62 -4.68 6.10 -12.96
CA LYS A 62 -5.86 5.31 -13.32
C LYS A 62 -5.99 4.07 -12.45
N SER A 63 -4.95 3.24 -12.37
CA SER A 63 -4.96 2.09 -11.45
C SER A 63 -3.56 1.57 -11.11
N ILE A 64 -3.46 0.83 -10.01
CA ILE A 64 -2.31 -0.01 -9.68
C ILE A 64 -2.78 -1.41 -9.29
N GLN A 65 -2.08 -2.44 -9.74
CA GLN A 65 -2.31 -3.83 -9.40
C GLN A 65 -1.01 -4.50 -8.95
N VAL A 66 -1.11 -5.47 -8.04
CA VAL A 66 -0.02 -6.39 -7.70
C VAL A 66 -0.55 -7.69 -7.13
N THR A 67 0.18 -8.77 -7.29
CA THR A 67 0.00 -10.02 -6.53
C THR A 67 1.04 -10.09 -5.42
N VAL A 68 0.59 -10.31 -4.19
CA VAL A 68 1.43 -10.43 -3.00
C VAL A 68 1.46 -11.85 -2.47
N PHE A 69 2.60 -12.27 -1.93
CA PHE A 69 2.78 -13.54 -1.26
C PHE A 69 3.79 -13.44 -0.12
N ALA A 70 3.47 -14.06 1.02
CA ALA A 70 4.44 -14.33 2.08
C ALA A 70 3.93 -15.48 2.98
N PRO A 71 4.81 -16.14 3.75
CA PRO A 71 4.41 -17.08 4.80
C PRO A 71 3.94 -16.32 6.05
N TRP A 72 2.81 -15.61 5.96
CA TRP A 72 2.23 -14.81 7.05
C TRP A 72 2.06 -15.64 8.31
N LYS A 73 2.67 -15.22 9.42
CA LYS A 73 2.72 -16.05 10.64
C LYS A 73 2.63 -15.25 11.94
N THR A 74 3.07 -14.00 11.92
CA THR A 74 3.16 -13.18 13.13
C THR A 74 2.12 -12.09 13.08
N GLN A 75 1.51 -11.81 14.23
CA GLN A 75 0.44 -10.83 14.35
C GLN A 75 0.84 -9.50 13.67
N TYR A 76 -0.02 -9.02 12.79
CA TYR A 76 0.14 -7.84 11.96
C TYR A 76 1.24 -7.89 10.88
N ASP A 77 1.81 -9.05 10.54
CA ASP A 77 2.60 -9.18 9.29
C ASP A 77 1.76 -8.69 8.10
N GLN A 78 2.32 -7.83 7.25
CA GLN A 78 1.57 -7.14 6.19
C GLN A 78 2.35 -7.04 4.88
N GLY A 79 1.63 -7.04 3.77
CA GLY A 79 2.17 -6.63 2.47
C GLY A 79 1.09 -6.33 1.44
N GLY A 80 1.32 -5.33 0.59
CA GLY A 80 0.27 -4.86 -0.31
C GLY A 80 0.58 -3.59 -1.09
N LEU A 81 -0.49 -2.94 -1.53
CA LEU A 81 -0.52 -1.65 -2.22
C LEU A 81 -0.60 -0.48 -1.24
N ILE A 82 0.02 0.64 -1.61
CA ILE A 82 -0.09 1.93 -0.93
C ILE A 82 -0.36 3.04 -1.95
N LEU A 83 -1.32 3.90 -1.63
CA LEU A 83 -1.52 5.20 -2.25
C LEU A 83 -1.42 6.27 -1.16
N ALA A 84 -0.46 7.18 -1.25
CA ALA A 84 -0.29 8.25 -0.26
C ALA A 84 -0.25 9.62 -0.93
N PHE A 85 -0.98 10.58 -0.37
CA PHE A 85 -0.95 11.98 -0.79
C PHE A 85 0.23 12.67 -0.10
N GLU A 86 1.02 13.42 -0.87
CA GLU A 86 2.06 14.24 -0.26
C GLU A 86 1.43 15.27 0.70
N PRO A 87 2.06 15.50 1.87
CA PRO A 87 1.60 16.52 2.82
C PRO A 87 1.45 17.89 2.15
N GLN A 88 0.36 18.59 2.47
CA GLN A 88 0.10 19.95 2.00
C GLN A 88 0.27 20.94 3.16
N PRO A 89 0.62 22.22 2.88
CA PRO A 89 0.60 23.26 3.89
C PRO A 89 -0.79 23.37 4.53
N ALA A 90 -0.88 23.43 5.85
CA ALA A 90 -2.15 23.47 6.58
C ALA A 90 -2.94 24.76 6.38
N SER A 91 -2.28 25.83 5.92
CA SER A 91 -2.96 26.98 5.38
C SER A 91 -2.12 27.65 4.29
N LYS A 92 -2.78 28.44 3.43
CA LYS A 92 -2.10 29.29 2.45
C LYS A 92 -1.28 30.43 3.10
N GLU A 93 -1.48 30.67 4.39
CA GLU A 93 -0.92 31.81 5.13
C GLU A 93 0.19 31.41 6.12
N SER A 94 0.25 30.14 6.52
CA SER A 94 1.25 29.60 7.46
C SER A 94 1.97 28.38 6.86
N SER A 95 3.16 28.60 6.30
CA SER A 95 3.99 27.53 5.73
C SER A 95 4.65 26.60 6.76
N ASN A 96 4.54 26.90 8.05
CA ASN A 96 5.24 26.17 9.11
C ASN A 96 4.45 24.99 9.68
N ASP A 97 3.15 24.89 9.37
CA ASP A 97 2.30 23.80 9.82
C ASP A 97 1.88 22.98 8.59
N VAL A 98 2.17 21.69 8.59
CA VAL A 98 1.97 20.79 7.45
C VAL A 98 0.95 19.76 7.87
N GLU A 99 -0.13 19.61 7.09
CA GLU A 99 -1.12 18.58 7.38
C GLU A 99 -0.50 17.19 7.29
N PRO A 100 -0.85 16.27 8.20
CA PRO A 100 -0.35 14.91 8.13
C PRO A 100 -0.81 14.27 6.82
N ARG A 101 0.07 13.49 6.19
CA ARG A 101 -0.23 12.83 4.92
C ARG A 101 -1.51 12.00 5.00
N LYS A 102 -2.29 12.00 3.93
CA LYS A 102 -3.45 11.12 3.79
C LYS A 102 -3.02 9.90 2.99
N TRP A 103 -3.51 8.72 3.32
CA TRP A 103 -3.09 7.50 2.63
C TRP A 103 -4.13 6.40 2.67
N ILE A 104 -4.05 5.49 1.71
CA ILE A 104 -4.84 4.27 1.62
C ILE A 104 -3.86 3.11 1.42
N LYS A 105 -3.91 2.10 2.28
CA LYS A 105 -3.18 0.84 2.07
C LYS A 105 -4.17 -0.31 1.92
N ALA A 106 -3.84 -1.28 1.07
CA ALA A 106 -4.60 -2.50 0.93
C ALA A 106 -3.63 -3.66 0.80
N GLY A 107 -3.85 -4.76 1.51
CA GLY A 107 -2.85 -5.81 1.68
C GLY A 107 -3.44 -7.13 2.14
N ILE A 108 -2.59 -8.15 2.17
CA ILE A 108 -2.79 -9.23 3.14
C ILE A 108 -2.22 -8.77 4.48
N GLU A 109 -2.92 -9.10 5.55
CA GLU A 109 -2.50 -8.90 6.93
C GLU A 109 -2.72 -10.19 7.73
N TYR A 110 -1.79 -10.55 8.60
CA TYR A 110 -1.99 -11.66 9.54
C TYR A 110 -2.66 -11.15 10.82
N PHE A 111 -3.88 -11.56 11.08
CA PHE A 111 -4.65 -11.07 12.22
C PHE A 111 -5.40 -12.19 12.91
N ALA A 112 -5.22 -12.32 14.23
CA ALA A 112 -5.93 -13.30 15.04
C ALA A 112 -5.78 -14.74 14.49
N LEU A 113 -4.53 -15.14 14.21
CA LEU A 113 -4.12 -16.47 13.74
C LEU A 113 -4.59 -16.86 12.33
N GLN A 114 -4.97 -15.88 11.50
CA GLN A 114 -5.36 -16.11 10.11
C GLN A 114 -4.96 -14.92 9.22
N SER A 115 -4.75 -15.17 7.93
CA SER A 115 -4.61 -14.07 6.97
C SER A 115 -5.98 -13.48 6.63
N VAL A 116 -5.99 -12.17 6.46
CA VAL A 116 -7.15 -11.38 6.06
C VAL A 116 -6.74 -10.42 4.96
N ILE A 117 -7.66 -10.05 4.08
CA ILE A 117 -7.49 -8.90 3.19
C ILE A 117 -7.85 -7.65 4.00
N GLY A 118 -6.84 -6.83 4.29
CA GLY A 118 -6.98 -5.58 5.03
C GLY A 118 -7.03 -4.39 4.08
N VAL A 119 -7.93 -3.43 4.36
CA VAL A 119 -7.92 -2.11 3.73
C VAL A 119 -7.97 -1.06 4.82
N VAL A 120 -7.05 -0.09 4.77
CA VAL A 120 -7.05 1.06 5.67
C VAL A 120 -7.09 2.33 4.86
N GLY A 121 -8.10 3.16 5.11
CA GLY A 121 -8.16 4.54 4.63
C GLY A 121 -7.86 5.50 5.77
N THR A 122 -6.88 6.37 5.60
CA THR A 122 -6.46 7.35 6.60
C THR A 122 -6.57 8.75 6.03
N ASP A 123 -7.69 9.41 6.30
CA ASP A 123 -7.87 10.86 6.11
C ASP A 123 -7.35 11.62 7.34
N ARG A 124 -8.00 11.41 8.49
CA ARG A 124 -7.58 11.97 9.79
C ARG A 124 -6.97 10.94 10.73
N PHE A 125 -7.58 9.76 10.81
CA PHE A 125 -7.13 8.60 11.57
C PHE A 125 -7.36 7.34 10.74
N SER A 126 -6.71 6.24 11.08
CA SER A 126 -6.85 4.99 10.35
C SER A 126 -8.23 4.36 10.57
N ASP A 127 -8.99 4.21 9.49
CA ASP A 127 -10.22 3.43 9.40
C ASP A 127 -9.93 2.11 8.68
N TRP A 128 -10.10 1.00 9.39
CA TRP A 128 -9.62 -0.33 9.01
C TRP A 128 -10.77 -1.30 8.83
N SER A 129 -10.75 -2.00 7.70
CA SER A 129 -11.67 -3.11 7.41
C SER A 129 -10.90 -4.38 7.10
N LEU A 130 -11.45 -5.51 7.55
CA LEU A 130 -10.88 -6.84 7.37
C LEU A 130 -11.88 -7.77 6.68
N SER A 131 -11.41 -8.45 5.63
CA SER A 131 -12.15 -9.51 4.95
C SER A 131 -11.41 -10.84 5.14
N PRO A 132 -12.03 -11.85 5.77
CA PRO A 132 -11.40 -13.15 5.97
C PRO A 132 -10.99 -13.82 4.66
N MET A 133 -9.83 -14.48 4.66
CA MET A 133 -9.39 -15.33 3.54
C MET A 133 -9.72 -16.81 3.80
N SER A 134 -9.77 -17.62 2.74
CA SER A 134 -9.87 -19.06 2.91
C SER A 134 -8.57 -19.64 3.45
N GLN A 135 -8.66 -20.68 4.28
CA GLN A 135 -7.47 -21.32 4.85
C GLN A 135 -6.58 -21.99 3.80
N GLU A 136 -7.11 -22.36 2.63
CA GLU A 136 -6.35 -22.98 1.55
C GLU A 136 -5.50 -21.96 0.76
N HIS A 137 -5.96 -20.72 0.65
CA HIS A 137 -5.38 -19.70 -0.22
C HIS A 137 -4.95 -18.42 0.53
N HIS A 138 -4.70 -18.54 1.84
CA HIS A 138 -4.44 -17.39 2.72
C HIS A 138 -3.07 -16.73 2.52
N GLN A 139 -2.18 -17.32 1.72
CA GLN A 139 -0.81 -16.81 1.55
C GLN A 139 -0.69 -15.80 0.41
N LYS A 140 -1.61 -15.83 -0.56
CA LYS A 140 -1.48 -15.10 -1.82
C LYS A 140 -2.76 -14.41 -2.23
N ALA A 141 -2.65 -13.17 -2.68
CA ALA A 141 -3.76 -12.42 -3.23
C ALA A 141 -3.29 -11.40 -4.27
N THR A 142 -4.15 -11.15 -5.27
CA THR A 142 -4.02 -10.05 -6.21
C THR A 142 -4.91 -8.90 -5.77
N LEU A 143 -4.35 -7.71 -5.70
CA LEU A 143 -4.99 -6.49 -5.20
C LEU A 143 -4.97 -5.47 -6.33
N LYS A 144 -6.05 -4.69 -6.48
CA LYS A 144 -6.11 -3.59 -7.45
C LYS A 144 -6.75 -2.35 -6.82
N MET A 145 -6.10 -1.21 -6.95
CA MET A 145 -6.68 0.11 -6.66
C MET A 145 -7.02 0.79 -7.98
N VAL A 146 -8.25 1.26 -8.13
CA VAL A 146 -8.75 1.91 -9.36
C VAL A 146 -9.35 3.26 -9.00
N ARG A 147 -8.91 4.33 -9.65
CA ARG A 147 -9.57 5.64 -9.54
C ARG A 147 -10.78 5.68 -10.47
N ASP A 148 -11.90 6.16 -9.95
CA ASP A 148 -13.14 6.42 -10.68
C ASP A 148 -13.63 7.84 -10.31
N GLY A 149 -13.31 8.80 -11.18
CA GLY A 149 -13.50 10.22 -10.91
C GLY A 149 -12.75 10.66 -9.64
N THR A 150 -13.50 11.06 -8.60
CA THR A 150 -12.94 11.47 -7.31
C THR A 150 -12.82 10.33 -6.29
N THR A 151 -13.22 9.12 -6.67
CA THR A 151 -13.34 7.95 -5.78
C THR A 151 -12.18 6.99 -6.02
N LEU A 152 -11.70 6.32 -4.97
CA LEU A 152 -10.80 5.17 -5.11
C LEU A 152 -11.54 3.88 -4.76
N TRP A 153 -11.53 2.91 -5.66
CA TRP A 153 -12.01 1.56 -5.40
C TRP A 153 -10.84 0.63 -5.12
N VAL A 154 -10.96 -0.18 -4.07
CA VAL A 154 -10.05 -1.29 -3.78
C VAL A 154 -10.75 -2.60 -4.13
N HIS A 155 -10.09 -3.42 -4.93
CA HIS A 155 -10.51 -4.77 -5.28
C HIS A 155 -9.45 -5.79 -4.85
N ALA A 156 -9.88 -7.02 -4.59
CA ALA A 156 -8.97 -8.11 -4.30
C ALA A 156 -9.52 -9.45 -4.77
N ALA A 157 -8.59 -10.38 -5.00
CA ALA A 157 -8.84 -11.79 -5.29
C ALA A 157 -7.77 -12.60 -4.56
N GLN A 158 -8.17 -13.48 -3.66
CA GLN A 158 -7.24 -14.49 -3.14
C GLN A 158 -6.91 -15.52 -4.22
N GLU A 159 -5.84 -16.28 -4.05
CA GLU A 159 -5.53 -17.42 -4.92
C GLU A 159 -6.73 -18.37 -5.05
N GLY A 160 -6.92 -18.94 -6.24
CA GLY A 160 -8.10 -19.75 -6.57
C GLY A 160 -9.37 -18.95 -6.93
N SER A 161 -9.41 -17.63 -6.74
CA SER A 161 -10.49 -16.78 -7.26
C SER A 161 -10.18 -16.30 -8.68
N GLU A 162 -11.14 -16.45 -9.61
CA GLU A 162 -11.01 -15.96 -10.99
C GLU A 162 -11.27 -14.45 -11.13
N LYS A 163 -11.88 -13.82 -10.11
CA LYS A 163 -12.36 -12.43 -10.20
C LYS A 163 -11.85 -11.57 -9.04
N LEU A 164 -11.40 -10.37 -9.39
CA LEU A 164 -11.21 -9.26 -8.46
C LEU A 164 -12.59 -8.74 -8.02
N LEU A 165 -12.89 -8.88 -6.73
CA LEU A 165 -14.14 -8.42 -6.13
C LEU A 165 -13.93 -7.09 -5.40
N PRO A 166 -14.94 -6.20 -5.35
CA PRO A 166 -14.84 -4.92 -4.65
C PRO A 166 -14.74 -5.14 -3.13
N MET A 167 -13.73 -4.54 -2.51
CA MET A 167 -13.46 -4.61 -1.07
C MET A 167 -13.83 -3.32 -0.35
N ARG A 168 -13.55 -2.16 -0.96
CA ARG A 168 -13.79 -0.85 -0.35
C ARG A 168 -13.99 0.22 -1.42
N GLU A 169 -14.98 1.09 -1.20
CA GLU A 169 -15.10 2.40 -1.85
C GLU A 169 -14.52 3.45 -0.90
N VAL A 170 -13.51 4.20 -1.31
CA VAL A 170 -12.90 5.29 -0.53
C VAL A 170 -13.27 6.61 -1.19
N LYS A 171 -14.41 7.17 -0.75
CA LYS A 171 -15.03 8.32 -1.43
C LYS A 171 -14.19 9.59 -1.41
N TRP A 172 -13.50 9.80 -0.29
CA TRP A 172 -12.76 11.02 -0.04
C TRP A 172 -11.45 11.13 -0.85
N ALA A 173 -10.94 10.02 -1.42
CA ALA A 173 -9.57 9.89 -1.90
C ALA A 173 -9.09 11.10 -2.72
N PHE A 174 -9.82 11.46 -3.78
CA PHE A 174 -9.43 12.54 -4.69
C PHE A 174 -10.38 13.75 -4.63
N MET A 175 -11.18 13.87 -3.56
CA MET A 175 -12.02 15.04 -3.33
C MET A 175 -11.18 16.25 -2.88
N GLU A 176 -11.81 17.43 -2.80
CA GLU A 176 -11.20 18.65 -2.25
C GLU A 176 -9.95 19.11 -3.04
N GLY A 177 -9.97 18.90 -4.37
CA GLY A 177 -8.88 19.30 -5.27
C GLY A 177 -7.67 18.37 -5.24
N ARG A 178 -7.75 17.21 -4.55
CA ARG A 178 -6.64 16.25 -4.47
C ARG A 178 -6.27 15.58 -5.78
N GLU A 179 -7.10 15.68 -6.81
CA GLU A 179 -6.71 15.31 -8.18
C GLU A 179 -5.51 16.08 -8.71
N GLU A 180 -5.24 17.28 -8.16
CA GLU A 180 -4.07 18.08 -8.52
C GLU A 180 -2.85 17.80 -7.62
N SER A 181 -3.00 16.94 -6.60
CA SER A 181 -1.91 16.61 -5.67
C SER A 181 -0.92 15.63 -6.28
N GLU A 182 0.33 15.69 -5.82
CA GLU A 182 1.29 14.61 -6.03
C GLU A 182 0.95 13.44 -5.09
N ILE A 183 0.95 12.23 -5.63
CA ILE A 183 0.70 10.99 -4.90
C ILE A 183 1.85 10.01 -5.08
N TRP A 184 2.08 9.21 -4.05
CA TRP A 184 2.85 7.97 -4.13
C TRP A 184 1.90 6.86 -4.49
N VAL A 185 2.27 6.06 -5.49
CA VAL A 185 1.55 4.85 -5.90
C VAL A 185 2.54 3.71 -5.94
N GLY A 186 2.33 2.67 -5.15
CA GLY A 186 3.32 1.61 -5.02
C GLY A 186 2.93 0.46 -4.11
N VAL A 187 3.94 -0.21 -3.59
CA VAL A 187 3.84 -1.38 -2.73
C VAL A 187 4.61 -1.20 -1.43
N TYR A 188 4.16 -1.88 -0.38
CA TYR A 188 4.79 -1.87 0.94
C TYR A 188 4.81 -3.26 1.57
N ALA A 189 5.71 -3.44 2.53
CA ALA A 189 5.70 -4.56 3.47
C ALA A 189 5.89 -4.01 4.89
N ALA A 190 5.26 -4.62 5.89
CA ALA A 190 5.40 -4.20 7.29
C ALA A 190 5.39 -5.39 8.25
N LYS A 191 6.08 -5.21 9.38
CA LYS A 191 6.12 -6.17 10.49
C LYS A 191 6.03 -5.42 11.82
N PRO A 192 4.81 -5.06 12.29
CA PRO A 192 4.64 -4.30 13.52
C PRO A 192 5.04 -5.12 14.75
N THR A 193 4.63 -6.39 14.81
CA THR A 193 4.99 -7.30 15.90
C THR A 193 6.25 -8.08 15.55
N PRO A 194 7.33 -7.95 16.34
CA PRO A 194 8.49 -8.83 16.25
C PRO A 194 8.09 -10.30 16.45
N ASP A 195 8.88 -11.21 15.90
CA ASP A 195 8.78 -12.62 16.33
C ASP A 195 9.27 -12.76 17.79
N GLU A 196 8.95 -13.86 18.44
CA GLU A 196 9.43 -14.14 19.81
C GLU A 196 10.80 -14.85 19.80
N GLY A 197 11.59 -14.64 20.85
CA GLY A 197 12.85 -15.37 21.07
C GLY A 197 13.98 -14.93 20.15
N GLU A 198 14.75 -15.90 19.64
CA GLU A 198 15.95 -15.65 18.81
C GLU A 198 15.64 -14.97 17.46
N ASP A 199 14.35 -14.90 17.08
CA ASP A 199 13.88 -14.35 15.82
C ASP A 199 13.37 -12.90 15.95
N GLU A 200 13.49 -12.25 17.10
CA GLU A 200 12.93 -10.91 17.36
C GLU A 200 13.42 -9.81 16.38
N GLU A 201 14.64 -9.96 15.87
CA GLU A 201 15.24 -9.03 14.90
C GLU A 201 14.99 -9.45 13.43
N LYS A 202 14.36 -10.61 13.19
CA LYS A 202 14.05 -11.08 11.84
C LYS A 202 12.86 -10.31 11.26
N GLY A 203 13.06 -9.80 10.05
CA GLY A 203 12.00 -9.21 9.25
C GLY A 203 11.09 -10.25 8.59
N ILE A 204 10.07 -9.75 7.88
CA ILE A 204 9.28 -10.54 6.92
C ILE A 204 9.72 -10.19 5.50
N GLU A 205 9.96 -11.21 4.68
CA GLU A 205 10.14 -11.04 3.24
C GLU A 205 8.79 -11.24 2.54
N VAL A 206 8.36 -10.22 1.79
CA VAL A 206 7.13 -10.26 1.00
C VAL A 206 7.49 -10.24 -0.47
N SER A 207 6.93 -11.18 -1.22
CA SER A 207 7.09 -11.28 -2.68
C SER A 207 5.97 -10.56 -3.41
N PHE A 208 6.34 -9.87 -4.47
CA PHE A 208 5.46 -9.11 -5.35
C PHE A 208 5.66 -9.57 -6.79
N SER A 209 4.57 -9.72 -7.54
CA SER A 209 4.58 -10.00 -8.97
C SER A 209 3.36 -9.40 -9.66
N GLY A 210 3.38 -9.27 -11.00
CA GLY A 210 2.25 -8.68 -11.71
C GLY A 210 2.03 -7.20 -11.38
N LEU A 211 3.12 -6.48 -11.07
CA LEU A 211 3.04 -5.06 -10.74
C LEU A 211 2.75 -4.25 -11.99
N GLU A 212 1.60 -3.59 -12.02
CA GLU A 212 1.17 -2.77 -13.15
C GLU A 212 0.59 -1.46 -12.64
N VAL A 213 1.08 -0.34 -13.19
CA VAL A 213 0.54 1.00 -12.95
C VAL A 213 0.00 1.54 -14.27
N GLU A 214 -1.31 1.70 -14.34
CA GLU A 214 -1.99 2.34 -15.47
C GLU A 214 -2.16 3.84 -15.19
N ARG A 215 -1.93 4.65 -16.23
CA ARG A 215 -2.12 6.09 -16.21
C ARG A 215 -3.20 6.51 -17.19
N GLU A 216 -3.84 7.65 -16.96
CA GLU A 216 -4.72 8.27 -17.94
C GLU A 216 -3.93 8.58 -19.23
N ALA A 217 -4.59 8.47 -20.37
CA ALA A 217 -3.97 8.86 -21.63
C ALA A 217 -3.79 10.39 -21.65
N GLU A 218 -2.63 10.87 -22.12
CA GLU A 218 -2.48 12.29 -22.48
C GLU A 218 -3.43 12.56 -23.66
N GLU A 219 -4.43 13.44 -23.49
CA GLU A 219 -5.27 13.95 -24.59
C GLU A 219 -4.49 14.88 -25.53
#